data_AF-A0A812TH19-F1
#
_entry.id   AF-A0A812TH19-F1
#
_cell.length_a   1.000
_cell.length_b   1.000
_cell.length_c   1.000
_cell.angle_alpha   90.00
_cell.angle_beta   90.00
_cell.angle_gamma   90.00
#
_symmetry.space_group_name_H-M   'P 1'
#
loop_
_entity.id
_entity.type
_entity.pdbx_description
1 polymer ?
#
loop_
_entity_poly.entity_id
_entity_poly.type
_entity_poly.pdbx_seq_one_letter_code
_entity_poly.pdbx_strand_id
1 'polypeptide(L)'
;DIPYNQLVIEHVAGDLLKEPRRNEEAGYNESVLGTGFWHLGDWVHSPVDIRKDETDRFDNMLDVMNKAFLGLTVTCARCHDHKFDAISQADYYAQMGFLQSSAYRQIRFETAEHNQQIAQALESLREEFQNKAVQAYQQSIDQAAERWTKELQTPESAWNVELAKAVQDGKHPLHFWAKYLAASAEQQPSVLAAAKNVMDKQQADAAAYRGQIVHDFARLVPNQWRTDGVAFGSQPRAAGEFVWDVSSPPSLRGVRTDGAAVYDTRWSGLKIAKGVQDDFGKTRNWNRAGRTLKTRTFDLSDGRIHYLVKGSGRAFAVVDSHRLVQGPLHGATVKEWKSNDAGQIRWITHDLRDYQGHAVHVELTPIDNQPMEILQI
;
A
#
# COMPACT_ATOMS: atom_id res chain seq x y z
N ASP A 1 16.53 9.71 34.21
CA ASP A 1 16.07 8.30 34.19
C ASP A 1 14.58 8.21 34.45
N ILE A 2 13.94 7.18 33.92
CA ILE A 2 12.53 6.87 34.14
C ILE A 2 12.38 5.70 35.13
N PRO A 3 11.25 5.59 35.85
CA PRO A 3 10.98 4.43 36.70
C PRO A 3 11.04 3.10 35.93
N TYR A 4 11.52 2.03 36.57
CA TYR A 4 11.69 0.72 35.91
C TYR A 4 10.38 0.18 35.32
N ASN A 5 9.25 0.31 36.03
CA ASN A 5 7.94 -0.11 35.53
C ASN A 5 7.57 0.63 34.23
N GLN A 6 7.88 1.93 34.13
CA GLN A 6 7.67 2.70 32.91
C GLN A 6 8.59 2.23 31.80
N LEU A 7 9.87 1.97 32.11
CA LEU A 7 10.83 1.44 31.15
C LEU A 7 10.33 0.14 30.51
N VAL A 8 9.87 -0.82 31.31
CA VAL A 8 9.34 -2.10 30.79
C VAL A 8 8.12 -1.88 29.90
N ILE A 9 7.17 -1.05 30.32
CA ILE A 9 5.97 -0.74 29.54
C ILE A 9 6.32 -0.10 28.19
N GLU A 10 7.23 0.87 28.17
CA GLU A 10 7.64 1.56 26.94
C GLU A 10 8.39 0.64 25.96
N HIS A 11 9.19 -0.30 26.46
CA HIS A 11 9.88 -1.28 25.60
C HIS A 11 8.92 -2.27 24.94
N VAL A 12 7.86 -2.68 25.65
CA VAL A 12 6.89 -3.66 25.13
C VAL A 12 5.83 -2.99 24.23
N ALA A 13 5.34 -1.81 24.62
CA ALA A 13 4.14 -1.21 24.01
C ALA A 13 4.12 0.33 24.05
N GLY A 14 5.30 0.99 23.99
CA GLY A 14 5.41 2.45 24.07
C GLY A 14 4.64 3.22 23.00
N ASP A 15 4.38 2.59 21.85
CA ASP A 15 3.56 3.11 20.75
C ASP A 15 2.04 2.98 20.98
N LEU A 16 1.62 2.19 21.97
CA LEU A 16 0.21 1.92 22.28
C LEU A 16 -0.29 2.60 23.57
N LEU A 17 0.55 3.41 24.22
CA LEU A 17 0.17 4.09 25.46
C LEU A 17 -0.86 5.19 25.20
N LYS A 18 -1.94 5.19 25.99
CA LYS A 18 -2.97 6.25 25.96
C LYS A 18 -2.41 7.59 26.42
N GLU A 19 -1.60 7.55 27.47
CA GLU A 19 -0.93 8.71 28.07
C GLU A 19 0.59 8.51 27.94
N PRO A 20 1.18 8.76 26.74
CA PRO A 20 2.60 8.59 26.53
C PRO A 20 3.41 9.69 27.24
N ARG A 21 4.65 9.37 27.60
CA ARG A 21 5.62 10.37 28.05
C ARG A 21 5.91 11.35 26.91
N ARG A 22 5.96 12.63 27.26
CA ARG A 22 6.18 13.74 26.34
C ARG A 22 7.59 14.28 26.51
N ASN A 23 8.25 14.57 25.39
CA ASN A 23 9.47 15.37 25.42
C ASN A 23 9.14 16.76 25.96
N GLU A 24 9.89 17.24 26.96
CA GLU A 24 9.61 18.52 27.64
C GLU A 24 9.75 19.74 26.73
N GLU A 25 10.67 19.70 25.76
CA GLU A 25 10.98 20.84 24.88
C GLU A 25 10.08 20.85 23.63
N ALA A 26 9.99 19.72 22.95
CA ALA A 26 9.35 19.60 21.64
C ALA A 26 7.96 18.93 21.68
N GLY A 27 7.53 18.40 22.82
CA GLY A 27 6.17 17.89 23.03
C GLY A 27 5.79 16.56 22.34
N TYR A 28 6.73 15.95 21.60
CA TYR A 28 6.47 14.68 20.92
C TYR A 28 6.40 13.48 21.89
N ASN A 29 5.75 12.40 21.47
CA ASN A 29 5.71 11.13 22.20
C ASN A 29 7.11 10.50 22.27
N GLU A 30 7.71 10.43 23.46
CA GLU A 30 8.99 9.77 23.71
C GLU A 30 8.84 8.29 24.04
N SER A 31 7.69 7.84 24.54
CA SER A 31 7.46 6.44 24.91
C SER A 31 7.65 5.49 23.72
N VAL A 32 7.33 5.94 22.50
CA VAL A 32 7.55 5.17 21.27
C VAL A 32 9.01 4.75 21.06
N LEU A 33 9.98 5.50 21.60
CA LEU A 33 11.40 5.18 21.49
C LEU A 33 11.74 3.83 22.12
N GLY A 34 11.02 3.42 23.16
CA GLY A 34 11.22 2.13 23.82
C GLY A 34 11.03 0.94 22.86
N THR A 35 10.11 1.05 21.92
CA THR A 35 9.85 -0.01 20.91
C THR A 35 11.00 -0.22 19.93
N GLY A 36 11.95 0.74 19.86
CA GLY A 36 13.16 0.61 19.06
C GLY A 36 14.03 -0.58 19.47
N PHE A 37 13.97 -0.98 20.75
CA PHE A 37 14.74 -2.11 21.30
C PHE A 37 14.54 -3.42 20.53
N TRP A 38 13.34 -3.69 20.03
CA TRP A 38 13.04 -4.91 19.26
C TRP A 38 13.85 -5.05 17.97
N HIS A 39 14.50 -3.97 17.54
CA HIS A 39 15.32 -3.94 16.33
C HIS A 39 16.82 -3.94 16.64
N LEU A 40 17.19 -3.87 17.92
CA LEU A 40 18.56 -3.98 18.41
C LEU A 40 18.87 -5.45 18.67
N GLY A 41 19.38 -6.15 17.66
CA GLY A 41 19.71 -7.57 17.76
C GLY A 41 20.74 -7.99 16.72
N ASP A 42 21.01 -9.29 16.65
CA ASP A 42 21.90 -9.84 15.64
C ASP A 42 21.15 -9.99 14.31
N TRP A 43 21.62 -9.28 13.28
CA TRP A 43 21.04 -9.37 11.93
C TRP A 43 22.12 -9.76 10.93
N VAL A 44 21.85 -10.77 10.11
CA VAL A 44 22.73 -11.15 9.01
C VAL A 44 22.40 -10.31 7.78
N HIS A 45 23.41 -9.63 7.23
CA HIS A 45 23.28 -8.74 6.08
C HIS A 45 23.17 -9.46 4.71
N SER A 46 23.50 -10.76 4.64
CA SER A 46 23.42 -11.58 3.42
C SER A 46 23.26 -13.06 3.78
N PRO A 47 22.16 -13.46 4.43
CA PRO A 47 21.94 -14.86 4.81
C PRO A 47 21.75 -15.74 3.56
N VAL A 48 22.46 -16.86 3.50
CA VAL A 48 22.26 -17.85 2.44
C VAL A 48 20.93 -18.60 2.63
N ASP A 49 20.53 -18.82 3.89
CA ASP A 49 19.23 -19.37 4.28
C ASP A 49 18.45 -18.30 5.05
N ILE A 50 17.53 -17.64 4.36
CA ILE A 50 16.75 -16.51 4.88
C ILE A 50 15.76 -16.98 5.94
N ARG A 51 15.20 -18.18 5.77
CA ARG A 51 14.23 -18.74 6.71
C ARG A 51 14.91 -19.12 8.01
N LYS A 52 16.11 -19.68 7.94
CA LYS A 52 16.93 -19.93 9.12
C LYS A 52 17.26 -18.61 9.84
N ASP A 53 17.75 -17.59 9.11
CA ASP A 53 18.03 -16.26 9.66
C ASP A 53 16.80 -15.67 10.36
N GLU A 54 15.61 -15.76 9.75
CA GLU A 54 14.36 -15.35 10.37
C GLU A 54 14.13 -16.05 11.72
N THR A 55 14.23 -17.37 11.74
CA THR A 55 13.99 -18.14 12.97
C THR A 55 15.01 -17.83 14.07
N ASP A 56 16.27 -17.62 13.72
CA ASP A 56 17.33 -17.28 14.68
C ASP A 56 17.14 -15.86 15.24
N ARG A 57 16.73 -14.90 14.39
CA ARG A 57 16.44 -13.52 14.83
C ARG A 57 15.29 -13.47 15.83
N PHE A 58 14.19 -14.15 15.53
CA PHE A 58 13.04 -14.16 16.45
C PHE A 58 13.30 -14.96 17.73
N ASP A 59 14.08 -16.04 17.68
CA ASP A 59 14.57 -16.75 18.86
C ASP A 59 15.42 -15.84 19.75
N ASN A 60 16.34 -15.05 19.15
CA ASN A 60 17.13 -14.06 19.88
C ASN A 60 16.26 -12.97 20.53
N MET A 61 15.27 -12.44 19.81
CA MET A 61 14.32 -11.45 20.37
C MET A 61 13.54 -12.01 21.57
N LEU A 62 13.07 -13.27 21.48
CA LEU A 62 12.39 -13.94 22.59
C LEU A 62 13.34 -14.15 23.77
N ASP A 63 14.54 -14.65 23.53
CA ASP A 63 15.53 -14.91 24.57
C ASP A 63 15.86 -13.63 25.35
N VAL A 64 16.15 -12.55 24.62
CA VAL A 64 16.50 -11.25 25.19
C VAL A 64 15.33 -10.66 25.98
N MET A 65 14.12 -10.63 25.42
CA MET A 65 12.95 -10.08 26.13
C MET A 65 12.64 -10.88 27.42
N ASN A 66 12.63 -12.21 27.33
CA ASN A 66 12.27 -13.06 28.47
C ASN A 66 13.30 -12.94 29.60
N LYS A 67 14.60 -12.91 29.27
CA LYS A 67 15.67 -12.70 30.27
C LYS A 67 15.62 -11.30 30.88
N ALA A 68 15.45 -10.27 30.05
CA ALA A 68 15.53 -8.88 30.49
C ALA A 68 14.34 -8.46 31.37
N PHE A 69 13.13 -8.90 31.03
CA PHE A 69 11.89 -8.41 31.67
C PHE A 69 11.17 -9.43 32.53
N LEU A 70 11.32 -10.74 32.24
CA LEU A 70 10.69 -11.79 33.04
C LEU A 70 11.69 -12.52 33.95
N GLY A 71 13.00 -12.34 33.71
CA GLY A 71 14.04 -13.07 34.44
C GLY A 71 14.06 -14.57 34.15
N LEU A 72 13.49 -14.99 33.02
CA LEU A 72 13.32 -16.40 32.64
C LEU A 72 14.06 -16.73 31.35
N THR A 73 14.60 -17.93 31.27
CA THR A 73 15.10 -18.50 30.03
C THR A 73 14.02 -19.37 29.39
N VAL A 74 13.58 -19.04 28.18
CA VAL A 74 12.50 -19.80 27.51
C VAL A 74 12.99 -20.61 26.31
N THR A 75 14.25 -20.47 25.90
CA THR A 75 14.75 -21.03 24.63
C THR A 75 14.81 -22.55 24.60
N CYS A 76 14.88 -23.24 25.75
CA CYS A 76 14.71 -24.71 25.77
C CYS A 76 13.33 -25.14 25.26
N ALA A 77 12.30 -24.29 25.46
CA ALA A 77 10.94 -24.54 25.01
C ALA A 77 10.80 -24.61 23.47
N ARG A 78 11.83 -24.18 22.72
CA ARG A 78 11.87 -24.25 21.26
C ARG A 78 11.70 -25.68 20.74
N CYS A 79 12.33 -26.67 21.40
CA CYS A 79 12.37 -28.05 20.91
C CYS A 79 11.48 -29.03 21.69
N HIS A 80 11.19 -28.74 22.94
CA HIS A 80 10.36 -29.56 23.84
C HIS A 80 9.83 -28.67 24.97
N ASP A 81 8.81 -29.10 25.73
CA ASP A 81 8.35 -28.32 26.89
C ASP A 81 9.50 -28.02 27.87
N HIS A 82 9.53 -26.81 28.42
CA HIS A 82 10.63 -26.37 29.25
C HIS A 82 10.89 -27.32 30.44
N LYS A 83 12.17 -27.58 30.72
CA LYS A 83 12.57 -28.68 31.61
C LYS A 83 12.12 -28.51 33.06
N PHE A 84 12.09 -27.27 33.56
CA PHE A 84 11.88 -26.97 34.98
C PHE A 84 10.63 -26.11 35.18
N ASP A 85 10.50 -25.03 34.42
CA ASP A 85 9.33 -24.15 34.47
C ASP A 85 8.15 -24.66 33.61
N ALA A 86 6.93 -24.31 34.02
CA ALA A 86 5.69 -24.66 33.32
C ALA A 86 5.47 -23.81 32.05
N ILE A 87 6.37 -23.94 31.09
CA ILE A 87 6.35 -23.25 29.80
C ILE A 87 6.31 -24.33 28.72
N SER A 88 5.18 -24.45 28.03
CA SER A 88 5.06 -25.44 26.96
C SER A 88 5.77 -24.96 25.69
N GLN A 89 6.10 -25.90 24.81
CA GLN A 89 6.55 -25.58 23.46
C GLN A 89 5.50 -24.76 22.70
N ALA A 90 4.21 -25.00 22.97
CA ALA A 90 3.13 -24.21 22.37
C ALA A 90 3.18 -22.74 22.82
N ASP A 91 3.48 -22.46 24.09
CA ASP A 91 3.63 -21.09 24.61
C ASP A 91 4.82 -20.37 23.96
N TYR A 92 5.93 -21.08 23.76
CA TYR A 92 7.08 -20.54 23.04
C TYR A 92 6.72 -20.11 21.62
N TYR A 93 6.07 -20.99 20.86
CA TYR A 93 5.67 -20.67 19.48
C TYR A 93 4.53 -19.65 19.40
N ALA A 94 3.68 -19.54 20.42
CA ALA A 94 2.69 -18.47 20.52
C ALA A 94 3.37 -17.09 20.65
N GLN A 95 4.39 -16.97 21.51
CA GLN A 95 5.18 -15.74 21.62
C GLN A 95 5.95 -15.44 20.33
N MET A 96 6.52 -16.46 19.69
CA MET A 96 7.19 -16.30 18.39
C MET A 96 6.22 -15.77 17.32
N GLY A 97 5.00 -16.32 17.26
CA GLY A 97 3.95 -15.87 16.35
C GLY A 97 3.54 -14.41 16.59
N PHE A 98 3.48 -13.98 17.85
CA PHE A 98 3.27 -12.57 18.19
C PHE A 98 4.36 -11.67 17.60
N LEU A 99 5.64 -12.02 17.79
CA LEU A 99 6.75 -11.23 17.25
C LEU A 99 6.80 -11.27 15.71
N GLN A 100 6.59 -12.43 15.08
CA GLN A 100 6.52 -12.58 13.63
C GLN A 100 5.37 -11.78 13.00
N SER A 101 4.28 -11.58 13.75
CA SER A 101 3.13 -10.77 13.32
C SER A 101 3.35 -9.26 13.53
N SER A 102 4.41 -8.86 14.23
CA SER A 102 4.77 -7.45 14.41
C SER A 102 5.28 -6.83 13.10
N ALA A 103 5.19 -5.51 12.99
CA ALA A 103 5.58 -4.80 11.78
C ALA A 103 6.69 -3.80 12.07
N TYR A 104 7.87 -3.99 11.48
CA TYR A 104 8.90 -2.96 11.41
C TYR A 104 8.32 -1.71 10.76
N ARG A 105 8.51 -0.54 11.36
CA ARG A 105 8.13 0.75 10.80
C ARG A 105 9.27 1.73 10.99
N GLN A 106 9.57 2.48 9.94
CA GLN A 106 10.39 3.67 10.06
C GLN A 106 9.44 4.85 10.22
N ILE A 107 9.58 5.57 11.33
CA ILE A 107 8.71 6.69 11.67
C ILE A 107 9.55 7.91 11.99
N ARG A 108 9.00 9.09 11.73
CA ARG A 108 9.52 10.36 12.24
C ARG A 108 8.81 10.65 13.56
N PHE A 109 9.23 10.00 14.64
CA PHE A 109 8.51 10.04 15.90
C PHE A 109 8.32 11.47 16.44
N GLU A 110 9.27 12.37 16.18
CA GLU A 110 9.23 13.78 16.61
C GLU A 110 8.08 14.56 15.94
N THR A 111 7.68 14.17 14.73
CA THR A 111 6.64 14.88 13.94
C THR A 111 5.42 14.02 13.66
N ALA A 112 5.37 12.79 14.18
CA ALA A 112 4.35 11.80 13.83
C ALA A 112 2.94 12.31 14.13
N GLU A 113 2.70 12.79 15.35
CA GLU A 113 1.37 13.27 15.77
C GLU A 113 0.98 14.56 15.04
N HIS A 114 1.93 15.50 14.85
CA HIS A 114 1.69 16.72 14.09
C HIS A 114 1.29 16.41 12.65
N ASN A 115 2.02 15.51 11.99
CA ASN A 115 1.70 15.07 10.63
C ASN A 115 0.35 14.35 10.60
N GLN A 116 0.01 13.56 11.62
CA GLN A 116 -1.27 12.88 11.73
C GLN A 116 -2.44 13.88 11.86
N GLN A 117 -2.28 14.93 12.67
CA GLN A 117 -3.29 16.01 12.80
C GLN A 117 -3.52 16.73 11.46
N ILE A 118 -2.44 17.07 10.75
CA ILE A 118 -2.55 17.66 9.40
C ILE A 118 -3.25 16.68 8.45
N ALA A 119 -2.87 15.40 8.45
CA ALA A 119 -3.47 14.40 7.58
C ALA A 119 -4.97 14.22 7.84
N GLN A 120 -5.39 14.23 9.11
CA GLN A 120 -6.81 14.19 9.51
C GLN A 120 -7.55 15.43 9.01
N ALA A 121 -7.00 16.63 9.21
CA ALA A 121 -7.60 17.86 8.69
C ALA A 121 -7.73 17.86 7.16
N LEU A 122 -6.71 17.36 6.45
CA LEU A 122 -6.74 17.21 5.00
C LEU A 122 -7.79 16.20 4.53
N GLU A 123 -8.01 15.11 5.27
CA GLU A 123 -9.06 14.14 4.94
C GLU A 123 -10.45 14.72 5.19
N SER A 124 -10.67 15.40 6.32
CA SER A 124 -11.94 16.09 6.61
C SER A 124 -12.28 17.15 5.56
N LEU A 125 -11.29 17.96 5.16
CA LEU A 125 -11.47 18.91 4.06
C LEU A 125 -11.80 18.18 2.76
N ARG A 126 -11.11 17.08 2.45
CA ARG A 126 -11.42 16.31 1.24
C ARG A 126 -12.86 15.83 1.26
N GLU A 127 -13.32 15.18 2.32
CA GLU A 127 -14.69 14.68 2.44
C GLU A 127 -15.72 15.81 2.25
N GLU A 128 -15.51 16.95 2.90
CA GLU A 128 -16.37 18.14 2.74
C GLU A 128 -16.43 18.60 1.28
N PHE A 129 -15.28 18.77 0.62
CA PHE A 129 -15.22 19.25 -0.76
C PHE A 129 -15.71 18.22 -1.79
N GLN A 130 -15.52 16.91 -1.54
CA GLN A 130 -16.12 15.87 -2.37
C GLN A 130 -17.65 15.96 -2.33
N ASN A 131 -18.23 16.06 -1.14
CA ASN A 131 -19.68 16.18 -0.98
C ASN A 131 -20.24 17.43 -1.64
N LYS A 132 -19.57 18.58 -1.48
CA LYS A 132 -19.96 19.83 -2.14
C LYS A 132 -19.86 19.73 -3.67
N ALA A 133 -18.81 19.08 -4.20
CA ALA A 133 -18.72 18.85 -5.64
C ALA A 133 -19.83 17.95 -6.16
N VAL A 134 -20.13 16.83 -5.49
CA VAL A 134 -21.26 15.97 -5.88
C VAL A 134 -22.54 16.81 -5.98
N GLN A 135 -22.84 17.62 -4.95
CA GLN A 135 -24.04 18.47 -4.95
C GLN A 135 -24.04 19.52 -6.07
N ALA A 136 -22.92 20.20 -6.30
CA ALA A 136 -22.80 21.22 -7.35
C ALA A 136 -22.90 20.60 -8.76
N TYR A 137 -22.32 19.41 -8.96
CA TYR A 137 -22.35 18.72 -10.24
C TYR A 137 -23.66 18.01 -10.49
N GLN A 138 -24.43 17.62 -9.46
CA GLN A 138 -25.71 16.93 -9.64
C GLN A 138 -26.66 17.70 -10.57
N GLN A 139 -26.83 19.00 -10.35
CA GLN A 139 -27.68 19.85 -11.21
C GLN A 139 -27.12 19.99 -12.63
N SER A 140 -25.79 20.00 -12.75
CA SER A 140 -25.11 20.07 -14.05
C SER A 140 -25.23 18.76 -14.82
N ILE A 141 -25.31 17.61 -14.13
CA ILE A 141 -25.46 16.29 -14.74
C ILE A 141 -26.83 16.18 -15.42
N ASP A 142 -27.91 16.61 -14.76
CA ASP A 142 -29.25 16.54 -15.35
C ASP A 142 -29.34 17.41 -16.62
N GLN A 143 -28.83 18.64 -16.55
CA GLN A 143 -28.74 19.53 -17.71
C GLN A 143 -27.83 18.97 -18.81
N ALA A 144 -26.69 18.35 -18.44
CA ALA A 144 -25.79 17.70 -19.39
C ALA A 144 -26.46 16.50 -20.05
N ALA A 145 -27.24 15.70 -19.31
CA ALA A 145 -27.96 14.56 -19.83
C ALA A 145 -29.06 14.98 -20.81
N GLU A 146 -29.82 16.03 -20.50
CA GLU A 146 -30.79 16.63 -21.43
C GLU A 146 -30.10 17.14 -22.70
N ARG A 147 -28.98 17.87 -22.53
CA ARG A 147 -28.18 18.36 -23.66
C ARG A 147 -27.64 17.21 -24.51
N TRP A 148 -27.05 16.19 -23.90
CA TRP A 148 -26.51 15.02 -24.61
C TRP A 148 -27.60 14.25 -25.32
N THR A 149 -28.79 14.11 -24.72
CA THR A 149 -29.95 13.51 -25.39
C THR A 149 -30.30 14.25 -26.67
N LYS A 150 -30.32 15.59 -26.62
CA LYS A 150 -30.56 16.44 -27.80
C LYS A 150 -29.42 16.33 -28.82
N GLU A 151 -28.17 16.32 -28.37
CA GLU A 151 -27.00 16.16 -29.24
C GLU A 151 -27.02 14.80 -29.96
N LEU A 152 -27.34 13.72 -29.26
CA LEU A 152 -27.48 12.37 -29.85
C LEU A 152 -28.61 12.29 -30.88
N GLN A 153 -29.63 13.14 -30.78
CA GLN A 153 -30.70 13.24 -31.78
C GLN A 153 -30.35 14.17 -32.95
N THR A 154 -29.28 14.96 -32.85
CA THR A 154 -28.87 15.95 -33.87
C THR A 154 -27.76 15.36 -34.75
N PRO A 155 -28.00 15.08 -36.04
CA PRO A 155 -27.06 14.33 -36.89
C PRO A 155 -25.64 14.92 -36.98
N GLU A 156 -25.51 16.25 -36.92
CA GLU A 156 -24.23 16.95 -37.02
C GLU A 156 -23.56 17.27 -35.67
N SER A 157 -24.08 16.73 -34.56
CA SER A 157 -23.47 16.97 -33.24
C SER A 157 -22.11 16.30 -33.11
N ALA A 158 -21.27 16.85 -32.23
CA ALA A 158 -19.96 16.28 -31.93
C ALA A 158 -20.06 14.81 -31.46
N TRP A 159 -21.09 14.46 -30.69
CA TRP A 159 -21.30 13.07 -30.26
C TRP A 159 -21.70 12.14 -31.38
N ASN A 160 -22.57 12.57 -32.31
CA ASN A 160 -22.92 11.73 -33.46
C ASN A 160 -21.73 11.52 -34.40
N VAL A 161 -20.91 12.56 -34.59
CA VAL A 161 -19.63 12.42 -35.32
C VAL A 161 -18.72 11.40 -34.63
N GLU A 162 -18.59 11.46 -33.30
CA GLU A 162 -17.73 10.53 -32.57
C GLU A 162 -18.28 9.11 -32.51
N LEU A 163 -19.59 8.92 -32.34
CA LEU A 163 -20.24 7.61 -32.43
C LEU A 163 -20.10 7.02 -33.83
N ALA A 164 -20.21 7.82 -34.89
CA ALA A 164 -20.00 7.35 -36.26
C ALA A 164 -18.57 6.80 -36.47
N LYS A 165 -17.55 7.47 -35.90
CA LYS A 165 -16.17 6.92 -35.88
C LYS A 165 -16.10 5.64 -35.04
N ALA A 166 -16.71 5.65 -33.86
CA ALA A 166 -16.73 4.53 -32.95
C ALA A 166 -17.35 3.27 -33.57
N VAL A 167 -18.39 3.38 -34.41
CA VAL A 167 -18.97 2.24 -35.14
C VAL A 167 -17.91 1.53 -36.00
N GLN A 168 -16.96 2.28 -36.57
CA GLN A 168 -15.95 1.75 -37.49
C GLN A 168 -14.68 1.27 -36.77
N ASP A 169 -14.40 1.79 -35.57
CA ASP A 169 -13.22 1.41 -34.79
C ASP A 169 -13.58 0.48 -33.63
N GLY A 170 -13.28 -0.82 -33.78
CA GLY A 170 -13.49 -1.83 -32.75
C GLY A 170 -12.71 -1.62 -31.45
N LYS A 171 -11.69 -0.75 -31.44
CA LYS A 171 -10.91 -0.39 -30.25
C LYS A 171 -11.44 0.86 -29.56
N HIS A 172 -12.40 1.56 -30.17
CA HIS A 172 -12.95 2.78 -29.59
C HIS A 172 -13.72 2.46 -28.30
N PRO A 173 -13.56 3.23 -27.20
CA PRO A 173 -14.25 2.96 -25.94
C PRO A 173 -15.78 2.93 -26.04
N LEU A 174 -16.33 3.68 -27.00
CA LEU A 174 -17.77 3.74 -27.28
C LEU A 174 -18.23 2.77 -28.39
N HIS A 175 -17.37 1.90 -28.91
CA HIS A 175 -17.70 1.02 -30.05
C HIS A 175 -18.97 0.21 -29.82
N PHE A 176 -19.10 -0.41 -28.63
CA PHE A 176 -20.28 -1.17 -28.26
C PHE A 176 -21.56 -0.32 -28.32
N TRP A 177 -21.56 0.82 -27.62
CA TRP A 177 -22.72 1.71 -27.54
C TRP A 177 -23.08 2.28 -28.92
N ALA A 178 -22.08 2.64 -29.72
CA ALA A 178 -22.28 3.13 -31.07
C ALA A 178 -22.93 2.07 -31.98
N LYS A 179 -22.45 0.82 -31.92
CA LYS A 179 -23.09 -0.31 -32.63
C LYS A 179 -24.52 -0.56 -32.15
N TYR A 180 -24.75 -0.48 -30.85
CA TYR A 180 -26.06 -0.70 -30.26
C TYR A 180 -27.07 0.36 -30.70
N LEU A 181 -26.67 1.64 -30.67
CA LEU A 181 -27.51 2.77 -31.08
C LEU A 181 -27.77 2.79 -32.59
N ALA A 182 -26.83 2.31 -33.41
CA ALA A 182 -26.99 2.21 -34.85
C ALA A 182 -27.81 0.99 -35.31
N ALA A 183 -28.06 0.01 -34.44
CA ALA A 183 -28.80 -1.21 -34.75
C ALA A 183 -30.32 -0.98 -34.73
N SER A 184 -31.06 -1.66 -35.61
CA SER A 184 -32.53 -1.67 -35.56
C SER A 184 -33.04 -2.35 -34.28
N ALA A 185 -34.30 -2.11 -33.90
CA ALA A 185 -34.90 -2.72 -32.71
C ALA A 185 -34.83 -4.26 -32.76
N GLU A 186 -34.93 -4.86 -33.94
CA GLU A 186 -34.80 -6.31 -34.17
C GLU A 186 -33.36 -6.80 -34.02
N GLN A 187 -32.37 -5.95 -34.30
CA GLN A 187 -30.94 -6.28 -34.24
C GLN A 187 -30.34 -6.07 -32.84
N GLN A 188 -30.86 -5.14 -32.05
CA GLN A 188 -30.38 -4.80 -30.70
C GLN A 188 -30.20 -6.02 -29.77
N PRO A 189 -31.13 -7.00 -29.70
CA PRO A 189 -30.94 -8.21 -28.90
C PRO A 189 -29.69 -9.00 -29.27
N SER A 190 -29.37 -9.08 -30.56
CA SER A 190 -28.17 -9.80 -31.05
C SER A 190 -26.87 -9.07 -30.70
N VAL A 191 -26.86 -7.73 -30.75
CA VAL A 191 -25.71 -6.90 -30.36
C VAL A 191 -25.45 -7.03 -28.85
N LEU A 192 -26.50 -6.98 -28.03
CA LEU A 192 -26.43 -7.24 -26.59
C LEU A 192 -25.90 -8.64 -26.29
N ALA A 193 -26.42 -9.66 -26.97
CA ALA A 193 -25.97 -11.05 -26.77
C ALA A 193 -24.48 -11.23 -27.13
N ALA A 194 -24.02 -10.61 -28.21
CA ALA A 194 -22.61 -10.64 -28.60
C ALA A 194 -21.71 -9.98 -27.55
N ALA A 195 -22.10 -8.81 -27.04
CA ALA A 195 -21.35 -8.12 -25.99
C ALA A 195 -21.33 -8.92 -24.68
N LYS A 196 -22.47 -9.50 -24.30
CA LYS A 196 -22.56 -10.40 -23.14
C LYS A 196 -21.61 -11.59 -23.28
N ASN A 197 -21.56 -12.23 -24.45
CA ASN A 197 -20.62 -13.33 -24.70
C ASN A 197 -19.15 -12.91 -24.56
N VAL A 198 -18.78 -11.71 -24.98
CA VAL A 198 -17.43 -11.17 -24.78
C VAL A 198 -17.15 -10.97 -23.30
N MET A 199 -18.09 -10.39 -22.55
CA MET A 199 -17.95 -10.20 -21.10
C MET A 199 -17.87 -11.53 -20.35
N ASP A 200 -18.74 -12.49 -20.67
CA ASP A 200 -18.76 -13.82 -20.07
C ASP A 200 -17.44 -14.56 -20.36
N LYS A 201 -16.89 -14.42 -21.57
CA LYS A 201 -15.56 -14.94 -21.92
C LYS A 201 -14.46 -14.27 -21.11
N GLN A 202 -14.45 -12.94 -21.01
CA GLN A 202 -13.46 -12.21 -20.20
C GLN A 202 -13.53 -12.62 -18.72
N GLN A 203 -14.73 -12.84 -18.19
CA GLN A 203 -14.93 -13.35 -16.83
C GLN A 203 -14.42 -14.79 -16.70
N ALA A 204 -14.66 -15.66 -17.68
CA ALA A 204 -14.15 -17.02 -17.68
C ALA A 204 -12.61 -17.05 -17.77
N ASP A 205 -12.01 -16.22 -18.62
CA ASP A 205 -10.56 -16.06 -18.75
C ASP A 205 -9.95 -15.55 -17.44
N ALA A 206 -10.59 -14.56 -16.80
CA ALA A 206 -10.18 -14.06 -15.48
C ALA A 206 -10.32 -15.13 -14.37
N ALA A 207 -11.37 -15.95 -14.41
CA ALA A 207 -11.56 -17.07 -13.47
C ALA A 207 -10.57 -18.22 -13.69
N ALA A 208 -10.08 -18.37 -14.93
CA ALA A 208 -9.04 -19.34 -15.28
C ALA A 208 -7.62 -18.85 -14.92
N TYR A 209 -7.42 -17.55 -14.69
CA TYR A 209 -6.14 -16.99 -14.29
C TYR A 209 -5.69 -17.58 -12.94
N ARG A 210 -4.47 -18.11 -12.90
CA ARG A 210 -3.88 -18.81 -11.74
C ARG A 210 -2.94 -17.91 -10.93
N GLY A 211 -3.24 -16.62 -10.85
CA GLY A 211 -2.53 -15.68 -9.97
C GLY A 211 -3.36 -15.34 -8.74
N GLN A 212 -2.68 -15.01 -7.65
CA GLN A 212 -3.31 -14.48 -6.44
C GLN A 212 -3.32 -12.96 -6.51
N ILE A 213 -4.51 -12.35 -6.41
CA ILE A 213 -4.59 -10.91 -6.12
C ILE A 213 -4.21 -10.73 -4.66
N VAL A 214 -3.08 -10.08 -4.41
CA VAL A 214 -2.62 -9.76 -3.06
C VAL A 214 -3.48 -8.65 -2.50
N HIS A 215 -3.54 -7.52 -3.21
CA HIS A 215 -4.37 -6.35 -2.90
C HIS A 215 -4.98 -5.76 -4.18
N ASP A 216 -6.29 -5.53 -4.18
CA ASP A 216 -7.00 -4.69 -5.14
C ASP A 216 -7.42 -3.40 -4.42
N PHE A 217 -6.76 -2.28 -4.72
CA PHE A 217 -6.98 -1.03 -4.00
C PHE A 217 -8.33 -0.37 -4.31
N ALA A 218 -9.05 -0.81 -5.35
CA ALA A 218 -10.43 -0.39 -5.59
C ALA A 218 -11.44 -1.10 -4.67
N ARG A 219 -11.04 -2.23 -4.06
CA ARG A 219 -11.92 -3.10 -3.25
C ARG A 219 -11.31 -3.49 -1.91
N LEU A 220 -10.25 -2.79 -1.49
CA LEU A 220 -9.51 -3.13 -0.30
C LEU A 220 -10.35 -2.84 0.95
N VAL A 221 -10.50 -3.84 1.82
CA VAL A 221 -11.21 -3.65 3.09
C VAL A 221 -10.34 -2.88 4.09
N PRO A 222 -10.93 -2.10 5.02
CA PRO A 222 -10.17 -1.20 5.90
C PRO A 222 -9.05 -1.85 6.72
N ASN A 223 -9.25 -3.08 7.20
CA ASN A 223 -8.24 -3.80 7.99
C ASN A 223 -7.03 -4.31 7.17
N GLN A 224 -7.09 -4.23 5.84
CA GLN A 224 -5.97 -4.56 4.95
C GLN A 224 -5.16 -3.32 4.55
N TRP A 225 -5.67 -2.10 4.81
CA TRP A 225 -4.92 -0.89 4.56
C TRP A 225 -3.78 -0.75 5.58
N ARG A 226 -2.53 -0.76 5.09
CA ARG A 226 -1.34 -0.73 5.93
C ARG A 226 -0.34 0.28 5.40
N THR A 227 -0.08 1.32 6.17
CA THR A 227 0.98 2.31 5.91
C THR A 227 1.82 2.49 7.17
N ASP A 228 3.04 3.02 7.03
CA ASP A 228 3.86 3.43 8.18
C ASP A 228 3.75 4.94 8.49
N GLY A 229 2.88 5.65 7.79
CA GLY A 229 2.63 7.09 7.98
C GLY A 229 1.54 7.64 7.08
N VAL A 230 1.53 8.96 6.96
CA VAL A 230 0.41 9.73 6.38
C VAL A 230 0.46 9.90 4.86
N ALA A 231 1.57 9.51 4.23
CA ALA A 231 1.86 9.80 2.83
C ALA A 231 0.86 9.22 1.81
N PHE A 232 0.07 8.21 2.19
CA PHE A 232 -0.97 7.63 1.34
C PHE A 232 -2.39 7.93 1.82
N GLY A 233 -2.55 8.71 2.90
CA GLY A 233 -3.83 8.92 3.57
C GLY A 233 -4.31 7.73 4.39
N SER A 234 -5.55 7.82 4.88
CA SER A 234 -6.18 6.82 5.75
C SER A 234 -6.79 5.63 5.00
N GLN A 235 -6.92 5.72 3.68
CA GLN A 235 -7.53 4.70 2.82
C GLN A 235 -7.14 4.90 1.35
N PRO A 236 -7.33 3.89 0.48
CA PRO A 236 -7.22 4.07 -0.97
C PRO A 236 -8.17 5.15 -1.47
N ARG A 237 -7.80 5.82 -2.57
CA ARG A 237 -8.70 6.71 -3.31
C ARG A 237 -9.66 5.89 -4.14
N ALA A 238 -10.94 6.21 -4.09
CA ALA A 238 -11.97 5.53 -4.87
C ALA A 238 -12.12 6.13 -6.28
N ALA A 239 -12.58 5.29 -7.22
CA ALA A 239 -13.13 5.78 -8.47
C ALA A 239 -14.36 6.67 -8.17
N GLY A 240 -14.55 7.74 -8.94
CA GLY A 240 -15.61 8.73 -8.72
C GLY A 240 -15.19 9.91 -7.85
N GLU A 241 -14.05 9.86 -7.16
CA GLU A 241 -13.54 11.03 -6.42
C GLU A 241 -13.14 12.16 -7.39
N PHE A 242 -13.58 13.38 -7.10
CA PHE A 242 -13.17 14.59 -7.79
C PHE A 242 -11.69 14.89 -7.51
N VAL A 243 -10.93 15.19 -8.56
CA VAL A 243 -9.53 15.60 -8.50
C VAL A 243 -9.47 17.11 -8.74
N TRP A 244 -8.93 17.82 -7.77
CA TRP A 244 -8.83 19.28 -7.81
C TRP A 244 -7.43 19.72 -8.23
N ASP A 245 -7.38 20.75 -9.07
CA ASP A 245 -6.19 21.58 -9.23
C ASP A 245 -6.23 22.69 -8.18
N VAL A 246 -5.20 22.76 -7.36
CA VAL A 246 -5.07 23.75 -6.27
C VAL A 246 -4.28 24.99 -6.69
N SER A 247 -3.95 25.15 -7.97
CA SER A 247 -3.50 26.43 -8.52
C SER A 247 -4.55 27.51 -8.30
N SER A 248 -4.16 28.79 -8.34
CA SER A 248 -5.09 29.90 -8.12
C SER A 248 -5.56 30.46 -9.47
N PRO A 249 -6.87 30.45 -9.80
CA PRO A 249 -7.99 29.96 -8.97
C PRO A 249 -8.12 28.42 -8.99
N PRO A 250 -8.56 27.79 -7.88
CA PRO A 250 -8.75 26.34 -7.84
C PRO A 250 -9.76 25.89 -8.89
N SER A 251 -9.49 24.77 -9.56
CA SER A 251 -10.36 24.25 -10.61
C SER A 251 -10.51 22.74 -10.52
N LEU A 252 -11.61 22.19 -11.06
CA LEU A 252 -11.75 20.76 -11.17
C LEU A 252 -10.84 20.24 -12.29
N ARG A 253 -9.89 19.37 -11.95
CA ARG A 253 -9.04 18.70 -12.93
C ARG A 253 -9.76 17.52 -13.60
N GLY A 254 -10.61 16.83 -12.86
CA GLY A 254 -11.42 15.73 -13.37
C GLY A 254 -11.97 14.83 -12.27
N VAL A 255 -12.38 13.63 -12.64
CA VAL A 255 -12.87 12.60 -11.72
C VAL A 255 -11.99 11.37 -11.88
N ARG A 256 -11.64 10.71 -10.77
CA ARG A 256 -10.89 9.45 -10.81
C ARG A 256 -11.71 8.37 -11.48
N THR A 257 -11.10 7.64 -12.41
CA THR A 257 -11.72 6.49 -13.08
C THR A 257 -11.38 5.15 -12.42
N ASP A 258 -10.46 5.18 -11.45
CA ASP A 258 -9.80 4.02 -10.88
C ASP A 258 -9.63 4.19 -9.37
N GLY A 259 -9.71 3.05 -8.67
CA GLY A 259 -9.37 2.97 -7.26
C GLY A 259 -7.89 2.61 -7.08
N ALA A 260 -7.18 3.37 -6.25
CA ALA A 260 -5.74 3.21 -6.09
C ALA A 260 -5.24 3.67 -4.70
N ALA A 261 -4.15 3.08 -4.23
CA ALA A 261 -3.32 3.71 -3.22
C ALA A 261 -2.53 4.85 -3.87
N VAL A 262 -2.79 6.08 -3.43
CA VAL A 262 -2.22 7.30 -4.05
C VAL A 262 -1.22 7.95 -3.10
N TYR A 263 0.02 8.10 -3.54
CA TYR A 263 0.99 8.90 -2.83
C TYR A 263 0.62 10.39 -2.92
N ASP A 264 0.38 11.01 -1.77
CA ASP A 264 0.06 12.42 -1.65
C ASP A 264 1.35 13.26 -1.66
N THR A 265 1.60 13.88 -2.82
CA THR A 265 2.82 14.66 -3.08
C THR A 265 2.97 15.90 -2.20
N ARG A 266 1.95 16.31 -1.44
CA ARG A 266 2.10 17.37 -0.41
C ARG A 266 3.07 16.95 0.69
N TRP A 267 3.23 15.66 0.94
CA TRP A 267 4.20 15.10 1.89
C TRP A 267 5.62 14.94 1.32
N SER A 268 5.84 15.37 0.07
CA SER A 268 7.16 15.26 -0.59
C SER A 268 8.26 16.09 0.08
N GLY A 269 7.89 17.14 0.81
CA GLY A 269 8.81 17.95 1.60
C GLY A 269 9.40 17.25 2.83
N LEU A 270 8.84 16.10 3.26
CA LEU A 270 9.33 15.38 4.43
C LEU A 270 10.73 14.79 4.17
N LYS A 271 11.71 15.22 4.95
CA LYS A 271 13.10 14.75 4.90
C LYS A 271 13.46 13.98 6.15
N ILE A 272 14.42 13.07 6.04
CA ILE A 272 15.06 12.46 7.21
C ILE A 272 15.90 13.52 7.91
N ALA A 273 15.90 13.54 9.25
CA ALA A 273 16.67 14.51 10.03
C ALA A 273 18.17 14.31 9.81
N LYS A 274 18.94 15.40 9.88
CA LYS A 274 20.40 15.36 9.68
C LYS A 274 21.05 14.48 10.75
N GLY A 275 21.93 13.57 10.34
CA GLY A 275 22.67 12.70 11.26
C GLY A 275 21.94 11.41 11.62
N VAL A 276 20.69 11.23 11.18
CA VAL A 276 20.02 9.93 11.24
C VAL A 276 20.69 8.97 10.26
N GLN A 277 20.88 7.74 10.71
CA GLN A 277 21.44 6.68 9.89
C GLN A 277 20.44 6.24 8.82
N ASP A 278 20.91 6.16 7.58
CA ASP A 278 20.15 5.59 6.46
C ASP A 278 19.99 4.08 6.61
N ASP A 279 19.04 3.52 5.85
CA ASP A 279 18.97 2.08 5.62
C ASP A 279 20.28 1.51 5.06
N PHE A 280 20.47 0.20 5.18
CA PHE A 280 21.65 -0.47 4.63
C PHE A 280 21.48 -0.82 3.14
N GLY A 281 22.60 -0.88 2.44
CA GLY A 281 22.69 -1.47 1.10
C GLY A 281 21.77 -0.83 0.05
N LYS A 282 20.97 -1.63 -0.65
CA LYS A 282 20.18 -1.19 -1.83
C LYS A 282 19.06 -0.20 -1.50
N THR A 283 18.58 -0.16 -0.26
CA THR A 283 17.52 0.77 0.18
C THR A 283 18.06 2.02 0.88
N ARG A 284 19.38 2.17 1.02
CA ARG A 284 20.03 3.26 1.76
C ARG A 284 19.49 4.66 1.44
N ASN A 285 19.36 4.98 0.17
CA ASN A 285 18.92 6.32 -0.25
C ASN A 285 17.40 6.43 -0.43
N TRP A 286 16.62 5.47 0.09
CA TRP A 286 15.18 5.50 0.01
C TRP A 286 14.63 6.21 1.24
N ASN A 287 14.07 7.41 1.04
CA ASN A 287 13.34 8.10 2.10
C ASN A 287 11.99 7.41 2.34
N ARG A 288 11.98 6.39 3.20
CA ARG A 288 10.84 5.50 3.45
C ARG A 288 10.05 5.83 4.70
N ALA A 289 10.68 6.43 5.70
CA ALA A 289 10.04 6.69 6.99
C ALA A 289 8.71 7.43 6.79
N GLY A 290 7.58 6.89 7.29
CA GLY A 290 6.24 7.47 7.13
C GLY A 290 5.74 7.62 5.68
N ARG A 291 6.40 6.97 4.72
CA ARG A 291 6.18 7.07 3.26
C ARG A 291 6.05 5.70 2.60
N THR A 292 5.73 4.67 3.36
CA THR A 292 5.63 3.29 2.90
C THR A 292 4.22 2.77 2.99
N LEU A 293 3.74 2.24 1.86
CA LEU A 293 2.55 1.39 1.77
C LEU A 293 2.98 -0.08 1.87
N LYS A 294 2.24 -0.90 2.62
CA LYS A 294 2.58 -2.30 2.85
C LYS A 294 1.46 -3.24 2.44
N THR A 295 1.81 -4.40 1.89
CA THR A 295 0.86 -5.49 1.70
C THR A 295 0.66 -6.28 3.00
N ARG A 296 -0.37 -7.13 3.03
CA ARG A 296 -0.33 -8.32 3.90
C ARG A 296 0.82 -9.24 3.49
N THR A 297 1.22 -10.13 4.40
CA THR A 297 2.11 -11.24 4.05
C THR A 297 1.35 -12.28 3.23
N PHE A 298 2.01 -12.85 2.22
CA PHE A 298 1.47 -13.90 1.35
C PHE A 298 2.59 -14.85 0.91
N ASP A 299 2.21 -16.07 0.49
CA ASP A 299 3.17 -17.05 -0.01
C ASP A 299 3.53 -16.76 -1.47
N LEU A 300 4.82 -16.69 -1.77
CA LEU A 300 5.31 -16.46 -3.12
C LEU A 300 5.36 -17.78 -3.91
N SER A 301 4.23 -18.15 -4.52
CA SER A 301 4.06 -19.47 -5.14
C SER A 301 4.78 -19.67 -6.47
N ASP A 302 4.83 -18.66 -7.34
CA ASP A 302 5.40 -18.74 -8.70
C ASP A 302 6.68 -17.91 -8.89
N GLY A 303 7.14 -17.26 -7.82
CA GLY A 303 8.34 -16.43 -7.86
C GLY A 303 8.16 -15.10 -8.58
N ARG A 304 6.94 -14.62 -8.83
CA ARG A 304 6.73 -13.31 -9.46
C ARG A 304 5.69 -12.49 -8.71
N ILE A 305 5.91 -11.18 -8.69
CA ILE A 305 4.92 -10.21 -8.21
C ILE A 305 4.67 -9.21 -9.31
N HIS A 306 3.40 -8.91 -9.57
CA HIS A 306 2.99 -7.96 -10.59
C HIS A 306 2.36 -6.74 -9.92
N TYR A 307 2.79 -5.53 -10.29
CA TYR A 307 2.23 -4.29 -9.78
C TYR A 307 1.51 -3.56 -10.90
N LEU A 308 0.22 -3.30 -10.76
CA LEU A 308 -0.51 -2.39 -11.64
C LEU A 308 -0.33 -0.97 -11.11
N VAL A 309 0.45 -0.17 -11.82
CA VAL A 309 0.93 1.13 -11.32
C VAL A 309 0.67 2.26 -12.29
N LYS A 310 0.65 3.48 -11.74
CA LYS A 310 0.74 4.74 -12.47
C LYS A 310 1.84 5.59 -11.85
N GLY A 311 2.62 6.29 -12.68
CA GLY A 311 3.76 7.09 -12.21
C GLY A 311 5.02 6.27 -11.92
N SER A 312 5.83 6.76 -10.98
CA SER A 312 7.16 6.23 -10.65
C SER A 312 7.22 5.77 -9.20
N GLY A 313 7.91 4.67 -8.93
CA GLY A 313 7.88 4.07 -7.61
C GLY A 313 8.95 3.00 -7.39
N ARG A 314 8.94 2.50 -6.17
CA ARG A 314 9.87 1.52 -5.63
C ARG A 314 9.11 0.46 -4.87
N ALA A 315 9.54 -0.79 -4.99
CA ALA A 315 9.06 -1.92 -4.22
C ALA A 315 10.23 -2.63 -3.56
N PHE A 316 10.09 -2.94 -2.28
CA PHE A 316 10.97 -3.85 -1.55
C PHE A 316 10.15 -5.05 -1.09
N ALA A 317 10.43 -6.22 -1.68
CA ALA A 317 9.85 -7.49 -1.27
C ALA A 317 10.63 -8.02 -0.06
N VAL A 318 10.04 -7.91 1.13
CA VAL A 318 10.61 -8.41 2.36
C VAL A 318 10.29 -9.90 2.45
N VAL A 319 11.29 -10.73 2.25
CA VAL A 319 11.17 -12.21 2.26
C VAL A 319 11.53 -12.73 3.64
N ASP A 320 10.66 -13.52 4.27
CA ASP A 320 10.85 -14.08 5.62
C ASP A 320 11.40 -13.02 6.62
N SER A 321 10.77 -11.85 6.62
CA SER A 321 11.13 -10.70 7.47
C SER A 321 12.57 -10.17 7.29
N HIS A 322 13.30 -10.57 6.25
CA HIS A 322 14.68 -10.13 6.00
C HIS A 322 14.74 -8.72 5.40
N ARG A 323 15.51 -7.84 6.04
CA ARG A 323 15.49 -6.38 5.76
C ARG A 323 16.83 -5.79 5.35
N LEU A 324 17.94 -6.46 5.67
CA LEU A 324 19.29 -5.95 5.39
C LEU A 324 19.75 -6.35 4.00
N VAL A 325 19.38 -5.57 2.98
CA VAL A 325 19.74 -5.85 1.59
C VAL A 325 21.13 -5.29 1.25
N GLN A 326 22.17 -5.85 1.89
CA GLN A 326 23.56 -5.49 1.61
C GLN A 326 24.21 -6.48 0.64
N GLY A 327 25.10 -5.99 -0.23
CA GLY A 327 25.76 -6.84 -1.22
C GLY A 327 24.84 -7.28 -2.36
N PRO A 328 25.29 -8.24 -3.19
CA PRO A 328 24.56 -8.65 -4.40
C PRO A 328 23.45 -9.67 -4.17
N LEU A 329 23.55 -10.49 -3.10
CA LEU A 329 22.75 -11.71 -2.93
C LEU A 329 21.23 -11.46 -2.96
N HIS A 330 20.77 -10.44 -2.25
CA HIS A 330 19.35 -10.11 -2.15
C HIS A 330 18.93 -8.89 -2.96
N GLY A 331 19.78 -8.40 -3.87
CA GLY A 331 19.48 -7.21 -4.67
C GLY A 331 18.22 -7.35 -5.53
N ALA A 332 17.83 -8.58 -5.88
CA ALA A 332 16.62 -8.88 -6.65
C ALA A 332 15.33 -8.59 -5.88
N THR A 333 15.35 -8.50 -4.54
CA THR A 333 14.19 -8.16 -3.70
C THR A 333 13.75 -6.70 -3.83
N VAL A 334 14.53 -5.89 -4.54
CA VAL A 334 14.32 -4.45 -4.68
C VAL A 334 14.04 -4.12 -6.14
N LYS A 335 12.92 -3.45 -6.40
CA LYS A 335 12.50 -3.02 -7.74
C LYS A 335 12.25 -1.52 -7.78
N GLU A 336 12.73 -0.86 -8.82
CA GLU A 336 12.41 0.54 -9.12
C GLU A 336 11.80 0.62 -10.53
N TRP A 337 10.82 1.51 -10.72
CA TRP A 337 10.29 1.87 -12.03
C TRP A 337 10.13 3.38 -12.13
N LYS A 338 10.49 3.91 -13.30
CA LYS A 338 10.28 5.33 -13.65
C LYS A 338 9.24 5.42 -14.76
N SER A 339 8.45 6.49 -14.75
CA SER A 339 7.54 6.84 -15.83
C SER A 339 8.08 8.06 -16.55
N ASN A 340 8.22 7.98 -17.88
CA ASN A 340 8.44 9.15 -18.70
C ASN A 340 7.11 9.88 -19.00
N ASP A 341 5.99 9.13 -18.97
CA ASP A 341 4.63 9.65 -19.10
C ASP A 341 3.88 9.40 -17.79
N ALA A 342 3.61 10.46 -17.01
CA ALA A 342 3.04 10.35 -15.66
C ALA A 342 1.59 9.81 -15.60
N GLY A 343 0.96 9.51 -16.75
CA GLY A 343 -0.48 9.23 -16.83
C GLY A 343 -0.87 7.77 -17.11
N GLN A 344 -0.01 6.95 -17.70
CA GLN A 344 -0.43 5.62 -18.16
C GLN A 344 -0.33 4.56 -17.07
N ILE A 345 -1.44 3.83 -16.91
CA ILE A 345 -1.51 2.61 -16.09
C ILE A 345 -0.77 1.49 -16.82
N ARG A 346 0.09 0.76 -16.11
CA ARG A 346 0.84 -0.38 -16.67
C ARG A 346 1.19 -1.41 -15.61
N TRP A 347 1.43 -2.63 -16.06
CA TRP A 347 1.97 -3.71 -15.23
C TRP A 347 3.49 -3.61 -15.13
N ILE A 348 4.02 -3.78 -13.91
CA ILE A 348 5.45 -3.94 -13.62
C ILE A 348 5.67 -5.32 -12.98
N THR A 349 6.59 -6.10 -13.52
CA THR A 349 6.92 -7.43 -12.96
C THR A 349 8.19 -7.36 -12.11
N HIS A 350 8.11 -7.93 -10.92
CA HIS A 350 9.21 -8.19 -9.98
C HIS A 350 9.52 -9.68 -10.01
N ASP A 351 10.68 -10.05 -10.54
CA ASP A 351 11.11 -11.43 -10.67
C ASP A 351 11.87 -11.86 -9.42
N LEU A 352 11.30 -12.79 -8.67
CA LEU A 352 11.75 -13.31 -7.39
C LEU A 352 11.73 -14.85 -7.41
N ARG A 353 12.02 -15.47 -8.56
CA ARG A 353 12.01 -16.93 -8.71
C ARG A 353 12.92 -17.66 -7.72
N ASP A 354 14.02 -17.03 -7.32
CA ASP A 354 14.95 -17.58 -6.32
C ASP A 354 14.35 -17.61 -4.90
N TYR A 355 13.20 -16.97 -4.68
CA TYR A 355 12.49 -16.89 -3.40
C TYR A 355 11.14 -17.63 -3.43
N GLN A 356 10.92 -18.47 -4.43
CA GLN A 356 9.69 -19.26 -4.53
C GLN A 356 9.48 -20.13 -3.27
N GLY A 357 8.27 -20.12 -2.71
CA GLY A 357 7.90 -20.87 -1.52
C GLY A 357 8.15 -20.14 -0.20
N HIS A 358 8.72 -18.92 -0.23
CA HIS A 358 8.89 -18.08 0.95
C HIS A 358 7.66 -17.21 1.21
N ALA A 359 7.52 -16.76 2.46
CA ALA A 359 6.54 -15.77 2.84
C ALA A 359 7.07 -14.37 2.52
N VAL A 360 6.24 -13.53 1.89
CA VAL A 360 6.65 -12.20 1.43
C VAL A 360 5.60 -11.17 1.77
N HIS A 361 6.04 -9.98 2.17
CA HIS A 361 5.24 -8.77 2.03
C HIS A 361 6.00 -7.72 1.22
N VAL A 362 5.27 -6.84 0.55
CA VAL A 362 5.87 -5.79 -0.28
C VAL A 362 5.72 -4.45 0.42
N GLU A 363 6.82 -3.70 0.47
CA GLU A 363 6.91 -2.33 0.93
C GLU A 363 7.10 -1.39 -0.26
N LEU A 364 6.10 -0.55 -0.53
CA LEU A 364 6.01 0.32 -1.70
C LEU A 364 6.28 1.77 -1.28
N THR A 365 7.25 2.42 -1.93
CA THR A 365 7.65 3.79 -1.62
C THR A 365 7.78 4.64 -2.89
N PRO A 366 7.45 5.94 -2.84
CA PRO A 366 7.64 6.83 -3.97
C PRO A 366 9.13 7.11 -4.24
N ILE A 367 9.48 7.39 -5.50
CA ILE A 367 10.81 7.93 -5.84
C ILE A 367 10.79 9.43 -5.55
N ASP A 368 11.35 9.84 -4.42
CA ASP A 368 11.46 11.24 -4.02
C ASP A 368 10.10 11.96 -4.15
N ASN A 369 9.98 12.95 -5.03
CA ASN A 369 8.76 13.75 -5.15
C ASN A 369 7.86 13.29 -6.31
N GLN A 370 8.21 12.17 -6.96
CA GLN A 370 7.49 11.69 -8.13
C GLN A 370 6.10 11.15 -7.73
N PRO A 371 5.05 11.44 -8.50
CA PRO A 371 3.74 10.83 -8.31
C PRO A 371 3.82 9.31 -8.43
N MET A 372 3.10 8.62 -7.54
CA MET A 372 2.99 7.17 -7.52
C MET A 372 1.57 6.77 -7.15
N GLU A 373 0.96 5.90 -7.96
CA GLU A 373 -0.29 5.23 -7.62
C GLU A 373 -0.14 3.73 -7.85
N ILE A 374 -0.70 2.94 -6.93
CA ILE A 374 -0.74 1.48 -7.01
C ILE A 374 -2.21 1.06 -7.03
N LEU A 375 -2.63 0.43 -8.12
CA LEU A 375 -4.01 0.02 -8.34
C LEU A 375 -4.23 -1.41 -7.87
N GLN A 376 -3.27 -2.30 -8.16
CA GLN A 376 -3.37 -3.72 -7.85
C GLN A 376 -1.98 -4.34 -7.67
N ILE A 377 -1.91 -5.38 -6.84
CA ILE A 377 -0.73 -6.23 -6.60
C ILE A 377 -1.15 -7.69 -6.69
#